data_AF-A0A4V1RNF6-F1
#
_entry.id   AF-A0A4V1RNF6-F1
#
_cell.length_a   1.000
_cell.length_b   1.000
_cell.length_c   1.000
_cell.angle_alpha   90.00
_cell.angle_beta   90.00
_cell.angle_gamma   90.00
#
_symmetry.space_group_name_H-M   'P 1'
#
loop_
_entity.id
_entity.type
_entity.pdbx_description
1 polymer ?
#
loop_
_entity_poly.entity_id
_entity_poly.type
_entity_poly.pdbx_seq_one_letter_code
_entity_poly.pdbx_strand_id
1 'polypeptide(L)'
;YDNIAYMKKQMQSMGLAIDWSREMCACDPKYYKWNQWLFLKMLEKGIAYRKTQVVNWDPVDHTVLANEQVIDGRGWRSGAPVEKR
;
A
#
# COMPACT_ATOMS: atom_id res chain seq x y z
N TYR A 1 -5.01 -0.82 15.38
CA TYR A 1 -5.57 0.54 15.61
C TYR A 1 -4.77 1.32 16.65
N ASP A 2 -4.01 0.65 17.52
CA ASP A 2 -3.22 1.29 18.59
C ASP A 2 -2.23 2.35 18.09
N ASN A 3 -1.45 2.03 17.05
CA ASN A 3 -0.53 2.99 16.43
C ASN A 3 -1.25 4.24 15.91
N ILE A 4 -2.46 4.09 15.35
CA ILE A 4 -3.28 5.19 14.84
C ILE A 4 -3.74 6.08 16.01
N ALA A 5 -4.26 5.47 17.08
CA ALA A 5 -4.70 6.19 18.27
C ALA A 5 -3.55 6.97 18.93
N TYR A 6 -2.37 6.35 19.04
CA TYR A 6 -1.18 6.97 19.61
C TYR A 6 -0.73 8.20 18.79
N MET A 7 -0.59 8.04 17.47
CA MET A 7 -0.17 9.13 16.57
C MET A 7 -1.21 10.25 16.52
N LYS A 8 -2.51 9.92 16.52
CA LYS A 8 -3.59 10.92 16.54
C LYS A 8 -3.50 11.82 17.77
N LYS A 9 -3.26 11.25 18.96
CA LYS A 9 -3.07 12.02 20.20
C LYS A 9 -1.88 12.99 20.08
N GLN A 10 -0.77 12.54 19.51
CA GLN A 10 0.39 13.40 19.28
C GLN A 10 0.05 14.56 18.32
N MET A 11 -0.61 14.29 17.19
CA MET A 11 -0.99 15.32 16.22
C MET A 11 -1.96 16.36 16.81
N GLN A 12 -2.92 15.91 17.63
CA GLN A 12 -3.82 16.83 18.34
C GLN A 12 -3.08 17.71 19.34
N SER A 13 -2.06 17.18 20.02
CA SER A 13 -1.24 17.97 20.96
C SER A 13 -0.40 19.06 20.29
N MET A 14 -0.10 18.91 19.00
CA MET A 14 0.64 19.90 18.22
C MET A 14 -0.21 21.12 17.80
N GLY A 15 -1.53 21.09 18.01
CA GLY A 15 -2.42 22.19 17.66
C GLY A 15 -2.64 22.37 16.16
N LEU A 16 -2.47 21.31 15.36
CA LEU A 16 -2.69 21.36 13.91
C LEU A 16 -4.17 21.58 13.59
N ALA A 17 -4.46 22.47 12.63
CA ALA A 17 -5.81 22.73 12.13
C ALA A 17 -6.30 21.63 11.18
N ILE A 18 -6.58 20.44 11.72
CA ILE A 18 -7.07 19.27 10.99
C ILE A 18 -8.57 19.07 11.28
N ASP A 19 -9.38 18.94 10.22
CA ASP A 19 -10.78 18.54 10.34
C ASP A 19 -10.90 17.03 10.62
N TRP A 20 -10.85 16.66 11.89
CA TRP A 20 -10.95 15.27 12.34
C TRP A 20 -12.29 14.61 12.03
N SER A 21 -13.33 15.36 11.64
CA SER A 21 -14.60 14.76 11.21
C SER A 21 -14.48 13.99 9.89
N ARG A 22 -13.39 14.19 9.15
CA ARG A 22 -13.09 13.57 7.86
C ARG A 22 -12.01 12.49 7.94
N GLU A 23 -11.63 12.07 9.14
CA GLU A 23 -10.66 11.00 9.33
C GLU A 23 -11.13 9.71 8.66
N MET A 24 -10.19 9.02 8.01
CA MET A 24 -10.42 7.72 7.39
C MET A 24 -9.22 6.80 7.60
N CYS A 25 -9.47 5.50 7.69
CA CYS A 25 -8.43 4.47 7.76
C CYS A 25 -8.54 3.58 6.52
N ALA A 26 -7.46 3.42 5.75
CA ALA A 26 -7.48 2.63 4.53
C ALA A 26 -7.81 1.14 4.76
N CYS A 27 -7.57 0.64 5.99
CA CYS A 27 -7.91 -0.71 6.42
C CYS A 27 -9.35 -0.89 6.94
N ASP A 28 -10.16 0.18 7.03
CA ASP A 28 -11.56 0.08 7.44
C ASP A 28 -12.44 -0.47 6.31
N PRO A 29 -13.32 -1.47 6.55
CA PRO A 29 -14.26 -1.98 5.56
C PRO A 29 -15.16 -0.93 4.89
N LYS A 30 -15.54 0.11 5.61
CA LYS A 30 -16.32 1.24 5.07
C LYS A 30 -15.56 2.01 4.01
N TYR A 31 -14.22 1.98 4.06
CA TYR A 31 -13.34 2.60 3.09
C TYR A 31 -12.96 1.62 1.96
N TYR A 32 -12.33 0.48 2.28
CA TYR A 32 -11.74 -0.37 1.25
C TYR A 32 -12.77 -1.03 0.32
N LYS A 33 -14.06 -1.05 0.68
CA LYS A 33 -15.13 -1.48 -0.24
C LYS A 33 -15.12 -0.70 -1.56
N TRP A 34 -14.74 0.59 -1.51
CA TRP A 34 -14.65 1.43 -2.71
C TRP A 34 -13.40 1.12 -3.52
N ASN A 35 -12.29 0.75 -2.87
CA ASN A 35 -11.09 0.27 -3.56
C ASN A 35 -11.38 -1.05 -4.29
N GLN A 36 -12.09 -1.98 -3.66
CA GLN A 36 -12.52 -3.23 -4.29
C GLN A 36 -13.44 -2.96 -5.49
N TRP A 37 -14.45 -2.10 -5.31
CA TRP A 37 -15.34 -1.70 -6.40
C TRP A 37 -14.57 -1.08 -7.58
N LEU A 38 -13.65 -0.16 -7.31
CA LEU A 38 -12.84 0.48 -8.35
C LEU A 38 -11.95 -0.53 -9.07
N PHE A 39 -11.32 -1.46 -8.34
CA PHE A 39 -10.53 -2.53 -8.93
C PHE A 39 -11.36 -3.39 -9.88
N LEU A 40 -12.59 -3.76 -9.49
CA LEU A 40 -13.49 -4.52 -10.35
C LEU A 40 -13.88 -3.72 -11.60
N LYS A 41 -14.10 -2.40 -11.50
CA LYS A 41 -14.35 -1.55 -12.67
C LYS A 41 -13.14 -1.48 -13.61
N MET A 42 -11.94 -1.41 -13.07
CA MET A 42 -10.72 -1.47 -13.89
C MET A 42 -10.55 -2.84 -14.55
N LEU A 43 -10.89 -3.93 -13.86
CA LEU A 43 -10.86 -5.29 -14.39
C LEU A 43 -11.88 -5.48 -15.53
N GLU A 44 -13.13 -5.04 -15.34
CA GLU A 44 -14.19 -5.05 -16.35
C GLU A 44 -13.78 -4.30 -17.63
N LYS A 45 -12.99 -3.22 -17.49
CA LYS A 45 -12.50 -2.40 -18.60
C LYS A 45 -11.16 -2.87 -19.19
N GLY A 46 -10.58 -3.95 -18.68
CA GLY A 46 -9.29 -4.48 -19.13
C GLY A 46 -8.06 -3.64 -18.74
N ILE A 47 -8.23 -2.66 -17.84
CA ILE A 47 -7.14 -1.83 -17.30
C ILE A 47 -6.33 -2.65 -16.28
N ALA A 48 -7.02 -3.39 -15.41
CA ALA A 48 -6.42 -4.39 -14.55
C ALA A 48 -6.58 -5.78 -15.19
N TYR A 49 -5.53 -6.60 -15.18
CA TYR A 49 -5.56 -7.94 -15.77
C TYR A 49 -4.53 -8.85 -15.10
N ARG A 50 -4.69 -10.17 -15.30
CA ARG A 50 -3.74 -11.18 -14.84
C ARG A 50 -2.93 -11.70 -16.03
N LYS A 51 -1.60 -11.70 -15.92
CA LYS A 51 -0.69 -12.20 -16.94
C LYS A 51 0.55 -12.83 -16.28
N THR A 52 1.07 -13.89 -16.89
CA THR A 52 2.37 -14.45 -16.50
C THR A 52 3.48 -13.58 -17.08
N GLN A 53 4.30 -13.01 -16.22
CA GLN A 53 5.46 -12.19 -16.59
C GLN A 53 6.57 -12.39 -15.57
N VAL A 54 7.80 -12.09 -15.98
CA VAL A 54 8.93 -12.02 -15.05
C VAL A 54 8.73 -10.80 -14.15
N VAL A 55 8.80 -11.00 -12.85
CA VAL A 55 8.57 -9.99 -11.81
C VAL A 55 9.81 -9.83 -10.93
N ASN A 56 9.86 -8.72 -10.21
CA ASN A 56 10.83 -8.50 -9.14
C ASN A 56 10.39 -9.29 -7.92
N TRP A 57 11.23 -10.16 -7.39
CA TRP A 57 10.97 -10.94 -6.19
C TRP A 57 11.91 -10.53 -5.07
N ASP A 58 11.32 -10.20 -3.92
CA ASP A 58 12.08 -9.98 -2.68
C ASP A 58 12.19 -11.30 -1.90
N PRO A 59 13.40 -11.86 -1.71
CA PRO A 59 13.57 -13.13 -1.03
C PRO A 59 13.38 -13.05 0.50
N VAL A 60 13.40 -11.86 1.09
CA VAL A 60 13.23 -11.65 2.54
C VAL A 60 11.77 -11.36 2.86
N ASP A 61 11.14 -10.45 2.11
CA ASP A 61 9.72 -10.10 2.30
C ASP A 61 8.78 -11.15 1.69
N HIS A 62 9.32 -12.11 0.93
CA HIS A 62 8.60 -13.18 0.24
C HIS A 62 7.41 -12.67 -0.58
N THR A 63 7.63 -11.58 -1.33
CA THR A 63 6.60 -10.92 -2.11
C THR A 63 7.15 -10.41 -3.44
N VAL A 64 6.23 -10.22 -4.39
CA VAL A 64 6.51 -9.51 -5.62
C VAL A 64 6.61 -8.01 -5.33
N LEU A 65 7.59 -7.35 -5.94
CA LEU A 65 7.78 -5.90 -5.88
C LEU A 65 7.40 -5.25 -7.21
N ALA A 66 6.75 -4.09 -7.12
CA ALA A 66 6.66 -3.17 -8.26
C ALA A 66 8.06 -2.61 -8.59
N ASN A 67 8.25 -2.10 -9.82
CA ASN A 67 9.55 -1.56 -10.22
C ASN A 67 9.99 -0.38 -9.34
N GLU A 68 9.05 0.43 -8.90
CA GLU A 68 9.26 1.59 -8.02
C GLU A 68 9.72 1.21 -6.61
N GLN A 69 9.56 -0.07 -6.23
CA GLN A 69 10.02 -0.60 -4.94
C GLN A 69 11.41 -1.25 -5.04
N VAL A 70 12.06 -1.20 -6.20
CA VAL A 70 13.44 -1.67 -6.38
C VAL A 70 14.36 -0.46 -6.46
N ILE A 71 15.21 -0.28 -5.45
CA ILE A 71 16.16 0.84 -5.33
C ILE A 71 17.56 0.25 -5.42
N ASP A 72 18.34 0.69 -6.42
CA ASP A 72 19.70 0.21 -6.70
C ASP A 72 19.80 -1.34 -6.74
N GLY A 73 18.80 -1.99 -7.35
CA GLY A 73 18.72 -3.44 -7.47
C GLY A 73 18.33 -4.19 -6.20
N ARG A 74 17.87 -3.46 -5.16
CA ARG A 74 17.50 -4.02 -3.85
C ARG A 74 16.05 -3.69 -3.48
N GLY A 75 15.45 -4.53 -2.66
CA GLY A 75 14.10 -4.31 -2.14
C GLY A 75 14.03 -3.06 -1.26
N TRP A 76 13.02 -2.21 -1.46
CA TRP A 76 12.89 -0.92 -0.78
C TRP A 76 12.90 -1.01 0.75
N ARG A 77 12.28 -2.06 1.32
CA ARG A 77 12.19 -2.24 2.78
C ARG A 77 13.24 -3.18 3.32
N SER A 78 13.47 -4.31 2.64
CA SER A 78 14.39 -5.35 3.10
C SER A 78 15.86 -5.01 2.83
N GLY A 79 16.15 -4.19 1.81
CA GLY A 79 17.50 -3.98 1.29
C GLY A 79 18.12 -5.21 0.62
N ALA A 80 17.38 -6.32 0.48
CA ALA A 80 17.88 -7.56 -0.11
C ALA A 80 18.05 -7.42 -1.62
N PRO A 81 19.07 -8.05 -2.24
CA PRO A 81 19.17 -8.12 -3.70
C PRO A 81 17.91 -8.75 -4.31
N VAL A 82 17.32 -8.09 -5.29
CA VAL A 82 16.09 -8.53 -5.94
C VAL A 82 16.37 -9.65 -6.94
N GLU A 83 15.54 -10.69 -6.91
CA GLU A 83 15.55 -11.77 -7.90
C GLU A 83 14.54 -11.51 -9.02
N LYS A 84 14.79 -12.06 -10.21
CA LYS A 84 13.82 -12.08 -11.31
C LYS A 84 13.19 -13.47 -11.37
N ARG A 85 11.86 -13.56 -11.22
CA ARG A 85 11.10 -14.83 -11.26
C ARG A 85 9.92 -14.74 -12.20
#